data_AF-A0A2H0YXW4-F1
#
_entry.id   AF-A0A2H0YXW4-F1
#
_cell.length_a   1.000
_cell.length_b   1.000
_cell.length_c   1.000
_cell.angle_alpha   90.00
_cell.angle_beta   90.00
_cell.angle_gamma   90.00
#
_symmetry.space_group_name_H-M   'P 1'
#
loop_
_entity.id
_entity.type
_entity.pdbx_description
1 polymer ?
#
loop_
_entity_poly.entity_id
_entity_poly.type
_entity_poly.pdbx_seq_one_letter_code
_entity_poly.pdbx_strand_id
1 'polypeptide(L)' 'MRCVLGVDEAGRGPLAGPVTVGIVAVPEGFDVAREFLGVADSKKLSE' A
#
# COMPACT_ATOMS: atom_id res chain seq x y z
N MET A 1 15.77 10.36 -12.88
CA MET A 1 14.32 10.47 -12.64
C MET A 1 14.08 10.24 -11.15
N ARG A 2 13.30 11.09 -10.48
CA ARG A 2 12.92 10.90 -9.08
C ARG A 2 11.56 10.22 -9.01
N CYS A 3 11.38 9.33 -8.04
CA CYS A 3 10.14 8.66 -7.74
C CYS A 3 9.89 8.67 -6.24
N VAL A 4 8.63 8.54 -5.86
CA VAL A 4 8.20 8.31 -4.48
C VAL A 4 7.87 6.84 -4.33
N LEU A 5 8.38 6.20 -3.28
CA LEU A 5 8.11 4.80 -2.98
C LEU A 5 7.26 4.71 -1.70
N GLY A 6 6.16 3.97 -1.78
CA GLY A 6 5.40 3.49 -0.63
C GLY A 6 5.75 2.03 -0.34
N VAL A 7 5.95 1.69 0.93
CA VAL A 7 6.27 0.33 1.39
C VAL A 7 5.36 0.01 2.57
N ASP A 8 4.74 -1.18 2.55
CA ASP A 8 3.91 -1.64 3.65
C ASP A 8 3.96 -3.17 3.80
N GLU A 9 3.55 -3.67 4.97
CA GLU A 9 3.49 -5.09 5.31
C GLU A 9 2.11 -5.51 5.84
N ALA A 10 1.71 -6.74 5.53
CA ALA A 10 0.48 -7.34 6.03
C ALA A 10 0.77 -8.74 6.61
N GLY A 11 -0.01 -9.12 7.63
CA GLY A 11 0.13 -10.42 8.30
C GLY A 11 1.09 -10.43 9.49
N ARG A 12 1.48 -9.27 10.04
CA ARG A 12 2.24 -9.20 11.30
C ARG A 12 1.29 -9.40 12.49
N GLY A 13 1.58 -10.36 13.37
CA GLY A 13 0.83 -10.57 14.63
C GLY A 13 0.19 -11.96 14.82
N PRO A 14 -0.29 -12.65 13.78
CA PRO A 14 -0.73 -14.05 13.88
C PRO A 14 0.39 -14.99 14.34
N LEU A 15 0.01 -16.10 15.00
CA LEU A 15 0.94 -17.16 15.45
C LEU A 15 1.61 -17.92 14.31
N ALA A 16 0.87 -18.07 13.19
CA ALA A 16 1.31 -18.77 11.99
C ALA A 16 0.72 -18.09 10.76
N GLY A 17 1.36 -18.32 9.60
CA GLY A 17 1.04 -17.66 8.33
C GLY A 17 2.17 -16.74 7.87
N PRO A 18 2.22 -16.40 6.58
CA PRO A 18 3.28 -15.55 6.04
C PRO A 18 3.07 -14.08 6.42
N VAL A 19 4.18 -13.35 6.47
CA VAL A 19 4.17 -11.88 6.36
C VAL A 19 4.44 -11.53 4.91
N THR A 20 3.62 -10.66 4.33
CA THR A 20 3.77 -10.20 2.95
C THR A 20 4.15 -8.73 2.94
N VAL A 21 5.11 -8.36 2.09
CA VAL A 21 5.55 -6.97 1.90
C VAL A 21 5.18 -6.51 0.50
N GLY A 22 4.60 -5.32 0.39
CA GLY A 22 4.24 -4.67 -0.86
C GLY A 22 5.00 -3.36 -1.08
N ILE A 23 5.32 -3.06 -2.34
CA ILE A 23 5.99 -1.81 -2.73
C ILE A 23 5.24 -1.20 -3.91
N VAL A 24 5.01 0.11 -3.85
CA VAL A 24 4.47 0.92 -4.95
C VAL A 24 5.44 2.05 -5.24
N ALA A 25 5.75 2.26 -6.52
CA ALA A 25 6.59 3.37 -6.96
C ALA A 25 5.80 4.25 -7.94
N VAL A 26 5.82 5.57 -7.71
CA VAL A 26 5.15 6.56 -8.58
C VAL A 26 6.11 7.68 -8.96
N PRO A 27 5.96 8.30 -10.14
CA PRO A 27 6.75 9.47 -10.47
C PRO A 27 6.42 10.64 -9.54
N GLU A 28 7.36 11.56 -9.38
CA GLU A 28 7.16 12.77 -8.59
C GLU A 28 5.98 13.59 -9.16
N GLY A 29 5.06 14.03 -8.30
CA GLY A 29 3.84 14.74 -8.70
C GLY A 29 2.68 13.86 -9.16
N PHE A 30 2.81 12.53 -9.12
CA PHE A 30 1.69 11.62 -9.39
C PHE A 30 0.64 11.71 -8.29
N ASP A 31 -0.60 12.04 -8.66
CA ASP A 31 -1.73 12.13 -7.73
C ASP A 31 -2.39 10.75 -7.54
N VAL A 32 -1.89 10.02 -6.55
CA VAL A 32 -2.39 8.66 -6.23
C VAL A 32 -3.88 8.68 -5.88
N ALA A 33 -4.37 9.70 -5.17
CA ALA A 33 -5.75 9.75 -4.70
C ALA A 33 -6.74 9.97 -5.86
N ARG A 34 -6.32 10.76 -6.86
CA ARG A 34 -7.10 10.98 -8.09
C ARG A 34 -7.10 9.76 -9.00
N GLU A 35 -5.94 9.16 -9.23
CA GLU A 35 -5.78 8.06 -10.20
C GLU A 35 -6.28 6.71 -9.64
N PHE A 36 -6.23 6.52 -8.32
CA PHE A 36 -6.73 5.35 -7.61
C PHE A 36 -7.85 5.71 -6.64
N LEU A 37 -9.02 6.00 -7.20
CA LEU A 37 -10.23 6.32 -6.43
C LEU A 37 -10.55 5.20 -5.43
N GLY A 38 -10.62 5.55 -4.15
CA GLY A 38 -10.95 4.61 -3.08
C GLY A 38 -9.76 3.86 -2.47
N VAL A 39 -8.52 4.16 -2.88
CA VAL A 39 -7.34 3.77 -2.08
C VAL A 39 -7.42 4.48 -0.73
N ALA A 40 -7.70 3.72 0.31
CA ALA A 40 -7.81 4.18 1.69
C ALA A 40 -7.16 3.16 2.63
N ASP A 41 -6.91 3.58 3.87
CA ASP A 41 -6.43 2.70 4.94
C ASP A 41 -7.37 1.47 5.06
N SER A 42 -6.80 0.29 4.83
CA SER A 42 -7.50 -0.98 4.62
C SER A 42 -8.36 -1.44 5.80
N LYS A 43 -8.22 -0.79 6.96
CA LYS A 43 -8.95 -1.09 8.20
C LYS A 43 -10.48 -0.93 8.11
N LYS A 44 -11.02 -0.43 6.99
CA LYS A 44 -12.48 -0.31 6.74
C LYS A 44 -12.98 -1.14 5.56
N LEU A 45 -12.10 -1.89 4.90
CA LEU A 45 -12.50 -2.79 3.82
C LEU A 45 -13.09 -4.05 4.45
N SER A 46 -14.30 -4.43 4.04
CA SER A 46 -14.82 -5.76 4.31
C SER A 46 -14.09 -6.75 3.39
N GLU A 47 -13.58 -7.85 3.93
CA GLU A 47 -13.16 -9.01 3.13
C GLU A 47 -14.31 -9.56 2.28
#